data_AF-A0A1H0LRS3-F1
#
_entry.id   AF-A0A1H0LRS3-F1
#
_cell.length_a   1.000
_cell.length_b   1.000
_cell.length_c   1.000
_cell.angle_alpha   90.00
_cell.angle_beta   90.00
_cell.angle_gamma   90.00
#
_symmetry.space_group_name_H-M   'P 1'
#
loop_
_entity.id
_entity.type
_entity.pdbx_description
1 polymer ?
#
loop_
_entity_poly.entity_id
_entity_poly.type
_entity_poly.pdbx_seq_one_letter_code
_entity_poly.pdbx_strand_id
1 'polypeptide(L)'
;MTSPTARGGRAPLAQGDHVRVLAHADDPAGGNPAFGVVGEALPVGGLLVAQAGAGLGVFAPEDLQRVSPGDIPPDALADIHRRAGLPPPAPRPAP
;
A
#
# COMPACT_ATOMS: atom_id res chain seq x y z
N MET A 1 -38.62 8.92 7.52
CA MET A 1 -38.01 7.75 6.84
C MET A 1 -36.56 7.69 7.27
N THR A 2 -36.19 6.61 7.95
CA THR A 2 -34.91 6.43 8.65
C THR A 2 -33.74 6.30 7.68
N SER A 3 -32.65 7.00 7.99
CA SER A 3 -31.33 6.89 7.38
C SER A 3 -30.81 5.44 7.34
N PRO A 4 -30.09 5.01 6.30
CA PRO A 4 -29.12 3.94 6.46
C PRO A 4 -27.80 4.56 6.90
N THR A 5 -27.45 4.31 8.15
CA THR A 5 -26.13 4.55 8.74
C THR A 5 -25.08 3.91 7.84
N ALA A 6 -24.21 4.71 7.24
CA ALA A 6 -23.02 4.19 6.55
C ALA A 6 -22.17 3.48 7.60
N ARG A 7 -22.24 2.15 7.56
CA ARG A 7 -21.36 1.21 8.27
C ARG A 7 -19.92 1.68 8.03
N GLY A 8 -19.15 1.92 9.08
CA GLY A 8 -17.84 2.59 9.05
C GLY A 8 -16.88 2.07 7.97
N GLY A 9 -17.02 2.60 6.76
CA GLY A 9 -16.31 2.15 5.58
C GLY A 9 -14.93 2.78 5.57
N ARG A 10 -13.88 1.95 5.51
CA ARG A 10 -12.56 2.43 5.11
C ARG A 10 -12.73 3.16 3.77
N ALA A 11 -12.20 4.38 3.69
CA ALA A 11 -12.15 5.11 2.42
C ALA A 11 -11.47 4.24 1.35
N PRO A 12 -11.95 4.26 0.09
CA PRO A 12 -11.34 3.48 -0.98
C PRO A 12 -9.88 3.85 -1.15
N LEU A 13 -9.04 2.85 -1.43
CA LEU A 13 -7.62 3.05 -1.75
C LEU A 13 -7.49 3.71 -3.12
N ALA A 14 -6.56 4.65 -3.22
CA ALA A 14 -6.30 5.44 -4.41
C ALA A 14 -4.83 5.37 -4.80
N GLN A 15 -4.54 5.73 -6.06
CA GLN A 15 -3.17 5.88 -6.54
C GLN A 15 -2.35 6.79 -5.63
N GLY A 16 -1.14 6.35 -5.29
CA GLY A 16 -0.22 7.04 -4.40
C GLY A 16 -0.40 6.70 -2.91
N ASP A 17 -1.45 5.97 -2.53
CA ASP A 17 -1.58 5.51 -1.15
C ASP A 17 -0.51 4.50 -0.79
N HIS A 18 0.14 4.71 0.35
CA HIS A 18 0.98 3.69 0.95
C HIS A 18 0.14 2.66 1.67
N VAL A 19 0.48 1.40 1.45
CA VAL A 19 -0.29 0.26 1.95
C VAL A 19 0.61 -0.76 2.61
N ARG A 20 0.02 -1.46 3.59
CA ARG A 20 0.54 -2.69 4.14
C ARG A 20 -0.29 -3.86 3.63
N VAL A 21 0.35 -4.91 3.14
CA VAL A 21 -0.29 -6.19 2.80
C VAL A 21 -0.62 -6.94 4.09
N LEU A 22 -1.86 -7.40 4.21
CA LEU A 22 -2.33 -8.14 5.38
C LEU A 22 -1.75 -9.56 5.40
N ALA A 23 -1.52 -10.08 6.60
CA ALA A 23 -0.78 -11.33 6.81
C ALA A 23 -1.40 -12.58 6.16
N HIS A 24 -2.72 -12.58 5.91
CA HIS A 24 -3.39 -13.70 5.23
C HIS A 24 -3.23 -13.65 3.70
N ALA A 25 -2.84 -12.50 3.16
CA ALA A 25 -2.55 -12.28 1.74
C ALA A 25 -1.03 -12.20 1.46
N ASP A 26 -0.23 -12.22 2.52
CA ASP A 26 1.23 -12.34 2.45
C ASP A 26 1.58 -13.82 2.25
N ASP A 27 2.23 -14.15 1.13
CA ASP A 27 2.78 -15.48 0.92
C ASP A 27 4.16 -15.56 1.60
N PRO A 28 4.29 -16.30 2.72
CA PRO A 28 5.55 -16.41 3.44
C PRO A 28 6.67 -17.07 2.61
N ALA A 29 6.34 -17.79 1.54
CA ALA A 29 7.33 -18.35 0.61
C ALA A 29 7.91 -17.30 -0.35
N GLY A 30 7.22 -16.17 -0.55
CA GLY A 30 7.60 -15.13 -1.50
C GLY A 30 8.59 -14.10 -0.96
N GLY A 31 8.76 -14.00 0.37
CA GLY A 31 9.71 -13.06 0.99
C GLY A 31 9.43 -11.59 0.71
N ASN A 32 8.21 -11.25 0.25
CA ASN A 32 7.85 -9.90 -0.11
C ASN A 32 7.66 -9.07 1.17
N PRO A 33 8.29 -7.90 1.31
CA PRO A 33 8.03 -7.04 2.45
C PRO A 33 6.58 -6.57 2.42
N ALA A 34 5.99 -6.51 3.61
CA ALA A 34 4.58 -6.21 3.82
C ALA A 34 4.15 -4.80 3.38
N PHE A 35 4.97 -4.00 2.68
CA PHE A 35 4.66 -2.61 2.35
C PHE A 35 4.80 -2.31 0.85
N GLY A 36 3.96 -1.41 0.37
CA GLY A 36 4.00 -0.91 -1.01
C GLY A 36 3.27 0.42 -1.20
N VAL A 37 3.23 0.88 -2.45
CA VAL A 37 2.42 2.03 -2.87
C VAL A 37 1.47 1.62 -3.99
N VAL A 38 0.23 2.08 -3.91
CA VAL A 38 -0.78 1.84 -4.95
C VAL A 38 -0.40 2.62 -6.21
N GLY A 39 -0.25 1.90 -7.32
CA GLY A 39 -0.07 2.44 -8.65
C GLY A 39 -1.41 2.78 -9.28
N GLU A 40 -2.05 1.81 -9.91
CA GLU A 40 -3.33 2.00 -10.59
C GLU A 40 -4.37 0.95 -10.18
N ALA A 41 -5.64 1.30 -10.35
CA ALA A 41 -6.73 0.35 -10.23
C ALA A 41 -6.94 -0.38 -11.56
N LEU A 42 -6.99 -1.72 -11.51
CA LEU A 42 -7.17 -2.55 -12.67
C LEU A 42 -8.67 -2.75 -12.98
N PRO A 43 -9.05 -2.93 -14.26
CA PRO A 43 -10.44 -3.14 -14.67
C PRO A 43 -11.12 -4.35 -14.02
N VAL A 44 -10.32 -5.32 -13.54
CA VAL A 44 -10.78 -6.56 -12.92
C VAL A 44 -11.01 -6.45 -11.41
N GLY A 45 -10.92 -5.25 -10.83
CA GLY A 45 -11.19 -4.99 -9.41
C GLY A 45 -9.98 -5.13 -8.48
N GLY A 46 -8.79 -5.38 -9.02
CA GLY A 46 -7.52 -5.40 -8.26
C GLY A 46 -6.79 -4.07 -8.28
N LEU A 47 -5.83 -3.91 -7.38
CA LEU A 47 -4.91 -2.78 -7.32
C LEU A 47 -3.49 -3.24 -7.66
N LEU A 48 -2.85 -2.52 -8.58
CA LEU A 48 -1.43 -2.69 -8.84
C LEU A 48 -0.65 -2.00 -7.73
N VAL A 49 0.25 -2.72 -7.06
CA VAL A 49 1.05 -2.21 -5.94
C VAL A 49 2.53 -2.42 -6.23
N ALA A 50 3.30 -1.34 -6.12
CA ALA A 50 4.76 -1.42 -6.15
C ALA A 50 5.29 -1.67 -4.73
N GLN A 51 5.91 -2.82 -4.52
CA GLN A 51 6.39 -3.27 -3.22
C GLN A 51 7.91 -3.12 -3.12
N ALA A 52 8.41 -2.90 -1.90
CA ALA A 52 9.83 -3.09 -1.62
C ALA A 52 10.22 -4.54 -1.94
N GLY A 53 11.48 -4.83 -2.28
CA GLY A 53 12.01 -6.19 -2.48
C GLY A 53 11.50 -6.96 -3.70
N ALA A 54 10.19 -6.96 -3.95
CA ALA A 54 9.46 -7.91 -4.78
C ALA A 54 9.16 -7.45 -6.22
N GLY A 55 9.03 -6.13 -6.46
CA GLY A 55 8.56 -5.60 -7.74
C GLY A 55 7.10 -5.14 -7.68
N LEU A 56 6.31 -5.47 -8.71
CA LEU A 56 4.89 -5.12 -8.82
C LEU A 56 4.03 -6.35 -8.51
N GLY A 57 2.98 -6.18 -7.69
CA GLY A 57 1.98 -7.20 -7.38
C GLY A 57 0.55 -6.69 -7.59
N VAL A 58 -0.39 -7.60 -7.80
CA VAL A 58 -1.82 -7.29 -7.91
C VAL A 58 -2.52 -7.81 -6.66
N PHE A 59 -3.23 -6.92 -5.97
CA PHE A 59 -3.89 -7.24 -4.70
C PHE A 59 -5.37 -6.85 -4.73
N ALA A 60 -6.20 -7.60 -4.02
CA ALA A 60 -7.56 -7.14 -3.74
C ALA A 60 -7.51 -5.96 -2.75
N PRO A 61 -8.39 -4.94 -2.85
CA PRO A 61 -8.40 -3.82 -1.93
C PRO A 61 -8.54 -4.22 -0.44
N GLU A 62 -9.29 -5.28 -0.16
CA GLU A 62 -9.51 -5.83 1.18
C GLU A 62 -8.25 -6.48 1.80
N ASP A 63 -7.28 -6.87 0.98
CA ASP A 63 -6.00 -7.44 1.43
C ASP A 63 -4.97 -6.35 1.79
N LEU A 64 -5.35 -5.09 1.57
CA LEU A 64 -4.49 -3.94 1.77
C LEU A 64 -5.01 -3.05 2.90
N GLN A 65 -4.08 -2.55 3.70
CA GLN A 65 -4.35 -1.56 4.72
C GLN A 65 -3.57 -0.29 4.42
N ARG A 66 -4.27 0.84 4.25
CA ARG A 66 -3.63 2.15 4.16
C ARG A 66 -2.79 2.41 5.43
N VAL A 67 -1.57 2.88 5.23
CA VAL A 67 -0.63 3.28 6.30
C VAL A 67 -0.05 4.64 6.00
N SER A 68 0.48 5.33 7.02
CA SER A 68 1.21 6.57 6.78
C SER A 68 2.64 6.24 6.33
N PRO A 69 3.27 7.05 5.46
CA PRO A 69 4.67 6.86 5.08
C PRO A 69 5.62 6.80 6.29
N GLY A 70 5.29 7.50 7.38
CA GLY A 70 6.07 7.51 8.62
C GLY A 70 6.08 6.17 9.37
N ASP A 71 5.08 5.31 9.13
CA ASP A 71 4.94 3.97 9.73
C ASP A 71 5.76 2.91 8.98
N ILE A 72 6.31 3.27 7.80
CA ILE A 72 7.07 2.38 6.94
C ILE A 72 8.56 2.49 7.32
N PRO A 73 9.28 1.37 7.44
CA PRO A 73 10.72 1.40 7.62
C PRO A 73 11.39 2.25 6.52
N PRO A 74 12.35 3.13 6.86
CA PRO A 74 12.91 4.09 5.91
C PRO A 74 13.52 3.42 4.67
N ASP A 75 14.21 2.30 4.85
CA ASP A 75 14.81 1.55 3.74
C ASP A 75 13.76 0.95 2.81
N ALA A 76 12.65 0.44 3.37
CA ALA A 76 11.54 -0.07 2.58
C ALA A 76 10.81 1.05 1.83
N LEU A 77 10.60 2.20 2.48
CA LEU A 77 9.99 3.37 1.85
C LEU A 77 10.83 3.90 0.68
N ALA A 78 12.14 3.98 0.87
CA ALA A 78 13.08 4.38 -0.18
C ALA A 78 13.04 3.39 -1.37
N ASP A 79 13.01 2.09 -1.10
CA ASP A 79 12.93 1.08 -2.16
C ASP A 79 11.58 1.14 -2.92
N ILE A 80 10.46 1.30 -2.21
CA ILE A 80 9.13 1.51 -2.80
C ILE A 80 9.15 2.71 -3.75
N HIS A 81 9.66 3.86 -3.29
CA HIS A 81 9.71 5.08 -4.10
C HIS A 81 10.58 4.90 -5.35
N ARG A 82 11.77 4.31 -5.20
CA ARG A 82 12.66 3.99 -6.31
C ARG A 82 11.97 3.13 -7.37
N ARG A 83 11.23 2.10 -6.96
CA ARG A 83 10.53 1.17 -7.86
C ARG A 83 9.30 1.78 -8.51
N ALA A 84 8.58 2.61 -7.77
CA ALA A 84 7.39 3.31 -8.27
C ALA A 84 7.73 4.53 -9.14
N GLY A 85 9.01 4.86 -9.33
CA GLY A 85 9.44 6.07 -10.04
C GLY A 85 9.03 7.36 -9.32
N LEU A 86 8.82 7.29 -8.00
CA LEU A 86 8.45 8.42 -7.16
C LEU A 86 9.71 9.16 -6.67
N PRO A 87 9.61 10.47 -6.40
CA PRO A 87 10.71 11.22 -5.79
C PRO A 87 11.07 10.60 -4.43
N PRO A 88 12.35 10.65 -4.01
CA PRO A 88 12.76 10.10 -2.72
C PRO A 88 11.95 10.73 -1.58
N PRO A 89 11.59 9.96 -0.54
CA PRO A 89 10.81 10.47 0.58
C PRO A 89 11.57 11.61 1.26
N ALA A 90 10.86 12.68 1.63
CA ALA A 90 11.47 13.79 2.33
C ALA A 90 12.17 13.29 3.61
N PRO A 91 13.38 13.77 3.93
CA PRO A 91 14.04 13.40 5.16
C PRO A 91 13.14 13.78 6.33
N ARG A 92 12.86 12.82 7.22
CA ARG A 92 12.14 13.11 8.47
C ARG A 92 12.95 14.18 9.23
N PRO A 93 12.32 15.25 9.74
CA PRO A 93 13.00 16.13 10.69
C PRO A 93 13.44 15.27 11.88
N ALA A 94 14.73 15.37 12.23
CA ALA A 94 15.26 14.74 13.42
C ALA A 94 14.52 15.29 14.65
N PRO A 95 14.20 14.45 15.66
CA PRO A 95 13.64 14.91 16.92
C PRO A 95 14.57 15.88 17.65
#